data_AF-A0A1L9PYC9-F1
#
_entry.id   AF-A0A1L9PYC9-F1
#
_cell.length_a   1.000
_cell.length_b   1.000
_cell.length_c   1.000
_cell.angle_alpha   90.00
_cell.angle_beta   90.00
_cell.angle_gamma   90.00
#
_symmetry.space_group_name_H-M   'P 1'
#
loop_
_entity.id
_entity.type
_entity.pdbx_description
1 polymer ?
#
loop_
_entity_poly.entity_id
_entity_poly.type
_entity_poly.pdbx_seq_one_letter_code
_entity_poly.pdbx_strand_id
1 'polypeptide(L)'
;MSARYLLFAPLLRSALAGSLNTGSFSSSLSPFSACNYKSPSSVTASDGNVEFYFDESDFNDTRDDKGVEICVFEDGTTTNVAQMTKEGWQGFKLYASSDSFPTDRSTIIAQQFCPGGCSSWCGALQIVDNALVAEHRAACGEATTTTVVADIERDTWHDVVVHMRVSQVEDGAYEVWWDGTQVYSVDGTDIGFGTWDGDEISSGWYF
;
A
#
# COMPACT_ATOMS: atom_id res chain seq x y z
N MET A 1 14.95 -42.38 -5.05
CA MET A 1 15.66 -41.29 -5.73
C MET A 1 15.15 -39.98 -5.16
N SER A 2 16.03 -39.17 -4.57
CA SER A 2 15.68 -37.87 -3.96
C SER A 2 16.09 -36.77 -4.93
N ALA A 3 15.12 -36.00 -5.41
CA ALA A 3 15.39 -34.79 -6.18
C ALA A 3 15.54 -33.61 -5.21
N ARG A 4 16.77 -33.09 -5.10
CA ARG A 4 17.03 -31.79 -4.47
C ARG A 4 16.91 -30.73 -5.56
N TYR A 5 15.93 -29.84 -5.44
CA TYR A 5 15.89 -28.63 -6.25
C TYR A 5 16.73 -27.55 -5.56
N LEU A 6 17.81 -27.11 -6.21
CA LEU A 6 18.42 -25.82 -5.93
C LEU A 6 17.63 -24.77 -6.70
N LEU A 7 16.95 -23.85 -6.01
CA LEU A 7 16.55 -22.59 -6.63
C LEU A 7 17.81 -21.77 -6.88
N PHE A 8 18.19 -21.62 -8.15
CA PHE A 8 19.13 -20.59 -8.59
C PHE A 8 18.41 -19.24 -8.52
N ALA A 9 18.74 -18.41 -7.54
CA ALA A 9 18.50 -16.99 -7.66
C ALA A 9 19.38 -16.47 -8.82
N PRO A 10 18.82 -15.85 -9.87
CA PRO A 10 19.65 -15.22 -10.87
C PRO A 10 20.45 -14.12 -10.19
N LEU A 11 21.76 -14.08 -10.47
CA LEU A 11 22.64 -12.97 -10.14
C LEU A 11 22.08 -11.70 -10.79
N LEU A 12 21.21 -11.00 -10.07
CA LEU A 12 20.79 -9.65 -10.41
C LEU A 12 22.05 -8.79 -10.39
N ARG A 13 22.42 -8.28 -11.56
CA ARG A 13 23.32 -7.13 -11.66
C ARG A 13 22.76 -6.06 -10.73
N SER A 14 23.60 -5.60 -9.80
CA SER A 14 23.30 -4.53 -8.86
C SER A 14 22.61 -3.37 -9.57
N ALA A 15 21.29 -3.27 -9.40
CA ALA A 15 20.58 -2.02 -9.57
C ALA A 15 21.13 -1.07 -8.51
N LEU A 16 21.51 0.14 -8.91
CA LEU A 16 21.87 1.19 -7.96
C LEU A 16 20.66 1.45 -7.05
N ALA A 17 20.87 1.21 -5.75
CA ALA A 17 20.09 1.64 -4.58
C ALA A 17 18.55 1.66 -4.70
N GLY A 18 17.90 0.61 -4.17
CA GLY A 18 16.51 0.65 -3.74
C GLY A 18 16.38 -0.07 -2.39
N SER A 19 15.51 0.41 -1.50
CA SER A 19 15.20 -0.26 -0.24
C SER A 19 14.10 -1.29 -0.46
N LEU A 20 14.31 -2.53 -0.02
CA LEU A 20 13.27 -3.57 -0.02
C LEU A 20 12.83 -3.85 1.41
N ASN A 21 11.58 -3.53 1.71
CA ASN A 21 10.90 -3.94 2.94
C ASN A 21 10.01 -5.15 2.63
N THR A 22 10.24 -6.29 3.29
CA THR A 22 9.48 -7.53 3.06
C THR A 22 9.23 -8.26 4.38
N GLY A 23 7.99 -8.68 4.60
CA GLY A 23 7.57 -9.45 5.77
C GLY A 23 7.06 -10.82 5.34
N SER A 24 7.53 -11.89 5.99
CA SER A 24 6.97 -13.24 5.78
C SER A 24 5.72 -13.51 6.60
N PHE A 25 5.50 -12.70 7.66
CA PHE A 25 4.34 -12.78 8.55
C PHE A 25 4.06 -14.16 9.17
N SER A 26 5.10 -15.00 9.28
CA SER A 26 5.00 -16.31 9.93
C SER A 26 4.69 -16.21 11.42
N SER A 27 5.28 -15.22 12.10
CA SER A 27 5.04 -14.97 13.53
C SER A 27 5.32 -13.52 13.96
N SER A 28 5.54 -12.61 13.03
CA SER A 28 5.94 -11.22 13.32
C SER A 28 5.58 -10.28 12.17
N LEU A 29 5.33 -9.02 12.49
CA LEU A 29 5.14 -7.95 11.51
C LEU A 29 6.45 -7.42 10.93
N SER A 30 7.60 -7.72 11.53
CA SER A 30 8.90 -7.17 11.12
C SER A 30 9.17 -7.40 9.62
N PRO A 31 9.64 -6.38 8.88
CA PRO A 31 10.15 -5.08 9.35
C PRO A 31 9.06 -4.02 9.65
N PHE A 32 7.78 -4.35 9.46
CA PHE A 32 6.68 -3.44 9.73
C PHE A 32 6.27 -3.43 11.21
N SER A 33 5.52 -2.41 11.60
CA SER A 33 4.89 -2.25 12.90
C SER A 33 3.41 -1.92 12.73
N ALA A 34 2.54 -2.41 13.62
CA ALA A 34 1.15 -1.98 13.66
C ALA A 34 1.07 -0.47 13.97
N CYS A 35 0.19 0.24 13.29
CA CYS A 35 0.03 1.69 13.41
C CYS A 35 -1.42 2.13 13.17
N ASN A 36 -1.74 3.37 13.56
CA ASN A 36 -3.05 4.00 13.34
C ASN A 36 -4.24 3.11 13.74
N TYR A 37 -4.17 2.48 14.91
CA TYR A 37 -5.21 1.59 15.43
C TYR A 37 -5.43 1.82 16.93
N LYS A 38 -6.61 1.45 17.42
CA LYS A 38 -6.95 1.46 18.85
C LYS A 38 -7.68 0.18 19.24
N SER A 39 -7.35 -0.35 20.41
CA SER A 39 -8.05 -1.50 21.00
C SER A 39 -9.56 -1.21 21.08
N PRO A 40 -10.42 -2.17 20.69
CA PRO A 40 -10.11 -3.59 20.44
C PRO A 40 -9.67 -3.94 19.00
N SER A 41 -9.48 -2.97 18.11
CA SER A 41 -8.87 -3.21 16.79
C SER A 41 -7.45 -3.77 16.93
N SER A 42 -7.01 -4.59 15.98
CA SER A 42 -5.72 -5.28 16.07
C SER A 42 -5.11 -5.65 14.72
N VAL A 43 -3.79 -5.86 14.74
CA VAL A 43 -3.01 -6.46 13.65
C VAL A 43 -2.33 -7.70 14.19
N THR A 44 -2.56 -8.85 13.58
CA THR A 44 -1.98 -10.13 14.00
C THR A 44 -1.23 -10.80 12.86
N ALA A 45 0.06 -11.10 13.06
CA ALA A 45 0.85 -11.87 12.12
C ALA A 45 0.94 -13.34 12.57
N SER A 46 0.47 -14.26 11.73
CA SER A 46 0.49 -15.70 12.00
C SER A 46 0.41 -16.52 10.72
N ASP A 47 1.10 -17.66 10.69
CA ASP A 47 1.00 -18.67 9.63
C ASP A 47 1.23 -18.13 8.21
N GLY A 48 2.05 -17.08 8.10
CA GLY A 48 2.41 -16.47 6.82
C GLY A 48 1.49 -15.33 6.38
N ASN A 49 0.54 -14.92 7.22
CA ASN A 49 -0.46 -13.92 6.92
C ASN A 49 -0.46 -12.80 7.97
N VAL A 50 -1.00 -11.64 7.59
CA VAL A 50 -1.39 -10.59 8.53
C VAL A 50 -2.90 -10.44 8.48
N GLU A 51 -3.55 -10.57 9.62
CA GLU A 51 -4.95 -10.26 9.79
C GLU A 51 -5.10 -8.85 10.36
N PHE A 52 -5.98 -8.06 9.74
CA PHE A 52 -6.37 -6.73 10.19
C PHE A 52 -7.82 -6.82 10.69
N TYR A 53 -8.03 -6.54 11.97
CA TYR A 53 -9.36 -6.50 12.58
C TYR A 53 -9.66 -5.08 13.03
N PHE A 54 -10.71 -4.48 12.46
CA PHE A 54 -11.22 -3.16 12.84
C PHE A 54 -12.54 -3.29 13.57
N ASP A 55 -12.64 -2.68 14.75
CA ASP A 55 -13.87 -2.61 15.52
C ASP A 55 -14.55 -1.24 15.37
N GLU A 56 -15.66 -1.21 14.62
CA GLU A 56 -16.42 0.02 14.37
C GLU A 56 -17.14 0.53 15.62
N SER A 57 -17.35 -0.29 16.67
CA SER A 57 -18.17 0.10 17.82
C SER A 57 -17.59 1.23 18.66
N ASP A 58 -16.27 1.41 18.62
CA ASP A 58 -15.54 2.47 19.34
C ASP A 58 -15.14 3.64 18.42
N PHE A 59 -15.64 3.67 17.17
CA PHE A 59 -15.38 4.74 16.21
C PHE A 59 -15.90 6.09 16.71
N ASN A 60 -15.00 7.06 16.89
CA ASN A 60 -15.33 8.42 17.34
C ASN A 60 -14.79 9.53 16.42
N ASP A 61 -14.37 9.17 15.21
CA ASP A 61 -13.83 10.08 14.19
C ASP A 61 -12.42 10.68 14.47
N THR A 62 -11.66 10.11 15.41
CA THR A 62 -10.21 10.41 15.58
C THR A 62 -9.32 9.58 14.63
N ARG A 63 -8.06 10.01 14.39
CA ARG A 63 -7.16 9.33 13.43
C ARG A 63 -6.90 7.86 13.78
N ASP A 64 -6.63 7.56 15.05
CA ASP A 64 -6.35 6.19 15.50
C ASP A 64 -7.60 5.28 15.45
N ASP A 65 -8.78 5.89 15.34
CA ASP A 65 -10.06 5.19 15.20
C ASP A 65 -10.47 5.06 13.72
N LYS A 66 -9.70 5.58 12.76
CA LYS A 66 -10.06 5.55 11.32
C LYS A 66 -9.57 4.32 10.56
N GLY A 67 -8.83 3.42 11.19
CA GLY A 67 -8.35 2.22 10.52
C GLY A 67 -7.48 1.33 11.38
N VAL A 68 -6.75 0.45 10.69
CA VAL A 68 -5.74 -0.44 11.23
C VAL A 68 -4.70 -0.62 10.14
N GLU A 69 -3.46 -0.20 10.39
CA GLU A 69 -2.42 -0.13 9.37
C GLU A 69 -1.16 -0.86 9.83
N ILE A 70 -0.28 -1.18 8.87
CA ILE A 70 1.12 -1.50 9.15
C ILE A 70 2.01 -0.44 8.50
N CYS A 71 3.01 0.02 9.23
CA CYS A 71 3.91 1.10 8.84
C CYS A 71 5.36 0.65 8.97
N VAL A 72 6.27 1.36 8.30
CA VAL A 72 7.72 1.25 8.53
C VAL A 72 8.18 2.46 9.33
N PHE A 73 8.70 2.24 10.53
CA PHE A 73 9.16 3.29 11.42
C PHE A 73 10.68 3.34 11.57
N GLU A 74 11.21 4.51 11.91
CA GLU A 74 12.60 4.62 12.34
C GLU A 74 12.78 3.85 13.65
N ASP A 75 13.89 3.12 13.77
CA ASP A 75 14.18 2.26 14.91
C ASP A 75 13.98 2.98 16.26
N GLY A 76 13.08 2.44 17.07
CA GLY A 76 12.77 2.97 18.41
C GLY A 76 11.85 4.18 18.43
N THR A 77 11.20 4.53 17.31
CA THR A 77 10.26 5.66 17.21
C THR A 77 8.91 5.24 16.61
N THR A 78 7.99 6.21 16.47
CA THR A 78 6.75 6.10 15.68
C THR A 78 6.79 7.00 14.43
N THR A 79 7.98 7.41 14.00
CA THR A 79 8.18 8.27 12.83
C THR A 79 8.25 7.41 11.58
N ASN A 80 7.37 7.64 10.60
CA ASN A 80 7.41 6.93 9.31
C ASN A 80 8.73 7.19 8.57
N VAL A 81 9.30 6.12 8.03
CA VAL A 81 10.50 6.19 7.19
C VAL A 81 10.08 6.49 5.76
N ALA A 82 10.65 7.53 5.16
CA ALA A 82 10.55 7.73 3.72
C ALA A 82 11.28 6.60 2.97
N GLN A 83 10.58 5.93 2.07
CA GLN A 83 11.05 4.71 1.42
C GLN A 83 11.53 4.98 -0.02
N MET A 84 11.00 6.02 -0.67
CA MET A 84 11.28 6.40 -2.05
C MET A 84 11.31 7.91 -2.22
N THR A 85 12.02 8.43 -3.24
CA THR A 85 11.96 9.86 -3.64
C THR A 85 11.28 10.06 -5.00
N LYS A 86 11.31 9.06 -5.87
CA LYS A 86 10.83 9.16 -7.26
C LYS A 86 9.88 8.05 -7.68
N GLU A 87 10.25 6.79 -7.45
CA GLU A 87 9.53 5.64 -8.00
C GLU A 87 9.55 4.49 -6.99
N GLY A 88 8.44 3.76 -6.89
CA GLY A 88 8.28 2.69 -5.91
C GLY A 88 7.23 1.66 -6.31
N TRP A 89 7.41 0.45 -5.79
CA TRP A 89 6.53 -0.69 -6.02
C TRP A 89 6.06 -1.27 -4.69
N GLN A 90 4.77 -1.52 -4.55
CA GLN A 90 4.16 -2.18 -3.40
C GLN A 90 3.43 -3.44 -3.88
N GLY A 91 3.80 -4.59 -3.35
CA GLY A 91 3.18 -5.87 -3.69
C GLY A 91 2.69 -6.59 -2.44
N PHE A 92 1.48 -7.16 -2.51
CA PHE A 92 0.87 -7.94 -1.44
C PHE A 92 -0.17 -8.91 -1.99
N LYS A 93 -0.59 -9.86 -1.15
CA LYS A 93 -1.77 -10.69 -1.42
C LYS A 93 -2.93 -10.18 -0.58
N LEU A 94 -4.12 -10.12 -1.17
CA LEU A 94 -5.36 -9.71 -0.51
C LEU A 94 -6.28 -10.92 -0.35
N TYR A 95 -6.83 -11.11 0.85
CA TYR A 95 -7.92 -12.05 1.12
C TYR A 95 -9.04 -11.28 1.82
N ALA A 96 -10.24 -11.35 1.28
CA ALA A 96 -11.41 -10.70 1.86
C ALA A 96 -12.49 -11.75 2.12
N SER A 97 -12.77 -12.03 3.39
CA SER A 97 -13.72 -13.09 3.78
C SER A 97 -15.16 -12.68 3.53
N SER A 98 -16.00 -13.56 2.99
CA SER A 98 -17.45 -13.28 2.89
C SER A 98 -18.14 -13.21 4.25
N ASP A 99 -17.58 -13.84 5.27
CA ASP A 99 -18.23 -14.01 6.57
C ASP A 99 -18.00 -12.82 7.52
N SER A 100 -16.85 -12.15 7.39
CA SER A 100 -16.42 -11.12 8.35
C SER A 100 -16.05 -9.78 7.71
N PHE A 101 -15.79 -9.72 6.41
CA PHE A 101 -15.45 -8.47 5.73
C PHE A 101 -16.70 -7.87 5.06
N PRO A 102 -17.09 -6.63 5.37
CA PRO A 102 -18.31 -6.03 4.85
C PRO A 102 -18.28 -5.80 3.33
N THR A 103 -19.44 -5.88 2.69
CA THR A 103 -19.61 -5.68 1.24
C THR A 103 -20.20 -4.32 0.89
N ASP A 104 -20.63 -3.54 1.87
CA ASP A 104 -21.35 -2.25 1.75
C ASP A 104 -20.61 -1.11 2.49
N ARG A 105 -19.28 -1.21 2.49
CA ARG A 105 -18.36 -0.33 3.18
C ARG A 105 -17.22 0.06 2.26
N SER A 106 -16.53 1.14 2.65
CA SER A 106 -15.32 1.62 2.01
C SER A 106 -14.14 1.54 2.96
N THR A 107 -12.99 1.08 2.48
CA THR A 107 -11.73 1.12 3.24
C THR A 107 -10.52 1.18 2.31
N ILE A 108 -9.47 1.88 2.74
CA ILE A 108 -8.17 1.89 2.08
C ILE A 108 -7.42 0.61 2.46
N ILE A 109 -6.91 -0.12 1.47
CA ILE A 109 -6.11 -1.34 1.67
C ILE A 109 -4.62 -1.15 1.34
N ALA A 110 -4.29 -0.10 0.61
CA ALA A 110 -2.91 0.34 0.37
C ALA A 110 -2.91 1.84 0.13
N GLN A 111 -1.91 2.53 0.66
CA GLN A 111 -1.74 3.97 0.47
C GLN A 111 -0.29 4.27 0.08
N GLN A 112 -0.11 5.29 -0.74
CA GLN A 112 1.18 5.92 -1.00
C GLN A 112 1.11 7.32 -0.41
N PHE A 113 1.81 7.50 0.70
CA PHE A 113 1.77 8.71 1.49
C PHE A 113 2.87 9.68 1.05
N CYS A 114 2.45 10.87 0.64
CA CYS A 114 3.34 11.97 0.26
C CYS A 114 3.46 12.96 1.44
N PRO A 115 4.59 13.00 2.16
CA PRO A 115 4.83 13.95 3.22
C PRO A 115 5.10 15.36 2.67
N GLY A 116 4.75 16.37 3.46
CA GLY A 116 4.84 17.79 3.06
C GLY A 116 3.55 18.34 2.47
N GLY A 117 3.40 19.66 2.45
CA GLY A 117 2.13 20.31 2.09
C GLY A 117 1.00 19.95 3.07
N CYS A 118 -0.06 19.31 2.56
CA CYS A 118 -1.17 18.81 3.40
C CYS A 118 -0.84 17.49 4.13
N SER A 119 0.28 16.82 3.81
CA SER A 119 0.68 15.54 4.39
C SER A 119 -0.45 14.50 4.34
N SER A 120 -0.63 13.90 3.17
CA SER A 120 -1.73 12.96 2.91
C SER A 120 -1.31 11.91 1.89
N TRP A 121 -2.19 10.94 1.65
CA TRP A 121 -2.02 10.01 0.55
C TRP A 121 -2.10 10.75 -0.80
N CYS A 122 -1.20 10.38 -1.70
CA CYS A 122 -1.13 10.82 -3.09
C CYS A 122 -1.44 9.68 -4.07
N GLY A 123 -1.38 8.43 -3.60
CA GLY A 123 -1.96 7.24 -4.23
C GLY A 123 -2.70 6.42 -3.19
N ALA A 124 -3.78 5.75 -3.59
CA ALA A 124 -4.50 4.82 -2.74
C ALA A 124 -5.14 3.71 -3.56
N LEU A 125 -5.30 2.54 -2.93
CA LEU A 125 -6.12 1.45 -3.40
C LEU A 125 -7.15 1.15 -2.32
N GLN A 126 -8.42 1.10 -2.70
CA GLN A 126 -9.55 0.95 -1.80
C GLN A 126 -10.43 -0.21 -2.19
N ILE A 127 -11.11 -0.78 -1.20
CA ILE A 127 -12.32 -1.57 -1.42
C ILE A 127 -13.51 -0.64 -1.15
N VAL A 128 -14.40 -0.48 -2.12
CA VAL A 128 -15.64 0.33 -2.03
C VAL A 128 -16.78 -0.52 -2.53
N ASP A 129 -17.71 -0.88 -1.64
CA ASP A 129 -18.90 -1.69 -1.99
C ASP A 129 -18.54 -2.98 -2.76
N ASN A 130 -17.53 -3.71 -2.26
CA ASN A 130 -16.91 -4.88 -2.89
C ASN A 130 -16.15 -4.64 -4.22
N ALA A 131 -16.05 -3.42 -4.70
CA ALA A 131 -15.23 -3.07 -5.86
C ALA A 131 -13.82 -2.67 -5.43
N LEU A 132 -12.82 -2.97 -6.26
CA LEU A 132 -11.47 -2.42 -6.12
C LEU A 132 -11.42 -1.07 -6.84
N VAL A 133 -10.99 -0.02 -6.13
CA VAL A 133 -10.94 1.35 -6.62
C VAL A 133 -9.53 1.90 -6.46
N ALA A 134 -8.96 2.37 -7.56
CA ALA A 134 -7.67 3.05 -7.60
C ALA A 134 -7.87 4.57 -7.52
N GLU A 135 -7.02 5.24 -6.75
CA GLU A 135 -7.00 6.69 -6.63
C GLU A 135 -5.57 7.24 -6.72
N HIS A 136 -5.41 8.38 -7.39
CA HIS A 136 -4.15 9.12 -7.40
C HIS A 136 -4.38 10.63 -7.47
N ARG A 137 -3.39 11.40 -7.05
CA ARG A 137 -3.44 12.86 -6.92
C ARG A 137 -2.14 13.52 -7.35
N ALA A 138 -2.25 14.66 -8.02
CA ALA A 138 -1.15 15.58 -8.30
C ALA A 138 -1.02 16.72 -7.26
N ALA A 139 -2.02 16.88 -6.41
CA ALA A 139 -2.08 17.95 -5.41
C ALA A 139 -3.00 17.57 -4.25
N CYS A 140 -2.95 18.36 -3.18
CA CYS A 140 -3.91 18.26 -2.08
C CYS A 140 -5.32 18.61 -2.57
N GLY A 141 -6.26 17.66 -2.50
CA GLY A 141 -7.65 17.88 -2.88
C GLY A 141 -8.29 16.65 -3.53
N GLU A 142 -9.09 16.90 -4.56
CA GLU A 142 -9.79 15.86 -5.31
C GLU A 142 -8.82 14.85 -5.93
N ALA A 143 -9.18 13.57 -5.83
CA ALA A 143 -8.45 12.50 -6.48
C ALA A 143 -9.04 12.19 -7.86
N THR A 144 -8.19 11.71 -8.77
CA THR A 144 -8.67 10.90 -9.87
C THR A 144 -9.00 9.52 -9.31
N THR A 145 -10.26 9.11 -9.44
CA THR A 145 -10.78 7.85 -8.90
C THR A 145 -11.28 6.96 -10.04
N THR A 146 -10.95 5.67 -10.01
CA THR A 146 -11.41 4.70 -11.02
C THR A 146 -11.65 3.35 -10.38
N THR A 147 -12.82 2.75 -10.65
CA THR A 147 -13.07 1.34 -10.34
C THR A 147 -12.27 0.46 -11.30
N VAL A 148 -11.38 -0.36 -10.76
CA VAL A 148 -10.45 -1.22 -11.52
C VAL A 148 -10.84 -2.69 -11.50
N VAL A 149 -11.57 -3.11 -10.46
CA VAL A 149 -12.27 -4.41 -10.40
C VAL A 149 -13.67 -4.14 -9.88
N ALA A 150 -14.71 -4.50 -10.63
CA ALA A 150 -16.09 -4.12 -10.29
C ALA A 150 -16.67 -4.93 -9.12
N ASP A 151 -16.20 -6.15 -8.92
CA ASP A 151 -16.68 -7.08 -7.89
C ASP A 151 -15.54 -8.02 -7.53
N ILE A 152 -15.01 -7.91 -6.31
CA ILE A 152 -13.90 -8.75 -5.82
C ILE A 152 -14.46 -10.13 -5.46
N GLU A 153 -13.80 -11.18 -5.96
CA GLU A 153 -14.10 -12.55 -5.54
C GLU A 153 -13.71 -12.74 -4.06
N ARG A 154 -14.66 -13.20 -3.25
CA ARG A 154 -14.45 -13.43 -1.82
C ARG A 154 -13.84 -14.80 -1.56
N ASP A 155 -13.24 -14.93 -0.38
CA ASP A 155 -12.65 -16.18 0.11
C ASP A 155 -11.60 -16.82 -0.81
N THR A 156 -10.90 -15.96 -1.55
CA THR A 156 -9.75 -16.33 -2.36
C THR A 156 -8.63 -15.30 -2.18
N TRP A 157 -7.40 -15.73 -2.45
CA TRP A 157 -6.24 -14.86 -2.42
C TRP A 157 -6.00 -14.23 -3.79
N HIS A 158 -5.90 -12.90 -3.81
CA HIS A 158 -5.57 -12.13 -5.01
C HIS A 158 -4.18 -11.52 -4.93
N ASP A 159 -3.44 -11.57 -6.02
CA ASP A 159 -2.14 -10.90 -6.14
C ASP A 159 -2.33 -9.43 -6.54
N VAL A 160 -1.82 -8.51 -5.73
CA VAL A 160 -1.94 -7.06 -5.95
C VAL A 160 -0.57 -6.45 -6.07
N VAL A 161 -0.38 -5.62 -7.10
CA VAL A 161 0.83 -4.78 -7.25
C VAL A 161 0.40 -3.36 -7.57
N VAL A 162 0.98 -2.39 -6.87
CA VAL A 162 0.85 -0.96 -7.16
C VAL A 162 2.24 -0.43 -7.51
N HIS A 163 2.32 0.28 -8.63
CA HIS A 163 3.49 1.05 -9.02
C HIS A 163 3.14 2.53 -9.01
N MET A 164 4.00 3.34 -8.40
CA MET A 164 3.86 4.79 -8.44
C MET A 164 5.21 5.44 -8.77
N ARG A 165 5.18 6.32 -9.77
CA ARG A 165 6.24 7.28 -10.09
C ARG A 165 5.71 8.69 -9.89
N VAL A 166 6.26 9.41 -8.92
CA VAL A 166 5.86 10.81 -8.66
C VAL A 166 6.47 11.74 -9.70
N SER A 167 5.78 12.81 -10.08
CA SER A 167 6.29 13.86 -10.97
C SER A 167 5.45 15.13 -10.85
N GLN A 168 6.09 16.29 -11.04
CA GLN A 168 5.48 17.61 -11.21
C GLN A 168 5.73 18.21 -12.61
N VAL A 169 6.21 17.40 -13.55
CA VAL A 169 6.52 17.80 -14.94
C VAL A 169 5.92 16.84 -15.97
N GLU A 170 4.76 16.26 -15.66
CA GLU A 170 4.01 15.33 -16.53
C GLU A 170 4.80 14.05 -16.90
N ASP A 171 5.66 13.56 -16.00
CA ASP A 171 6.41 12.29 -16.16
C ASP A 171 6.05 11.25 -15.08
N GLY A 172 4.91 11.41 -14.42
CA GLY A 172 4.45 10.51 -13.37
C GLY A 172 3.66 9.32 -13.93
N ALA A 173 3.58 8.26 -13.13
CA ALA A 173 2.81 7.06 -13.43
C ALA A 173 2.11 6.49 -12.18
N TYR A 174 0.89 5.98 -12.35
CA TYR A 174 0.18 5.19 -11.34
C TYR A 174 -0.45 3.98 -12.00
N GLU A 175 -0.04 2.79 -11.57
CA GLU A 175 -0.39 1.55 -12.24
C GLU A 175 -0.74 0.46 -11.23
N VAL A 176 -1.74 -0.35 -11.56
CA VAL A 176 -2.25 -1.42 -10.68
C VAL A 176 -2.35 -2.72 -11.46
N TRP A 177 -1.81 -3.79 -10.88
CA TRP A 177 -1.99 -5.16 -11.35
C TRP A 177 -2.83 -5.95 -10.34
N TRP A 178 -3.74 -6.75 -10.89
CA TRP A 178 -4.61 -7.67 -10.17
C TRP A 178 -4.49 -9.05 -10.81
N ASP A 179 -4.08 -10.06 -10.04
CA ASP A 179 -3.86 -11.43 -10.50
C ASP A 179 -2.99 -11.51 -11.76
N GLY A 180 -1.93 -10.70 -11.77
CA GLY A 180 -0.95 -10.62 -12.86
C GLY A 180 -1.40 -9.82 -14.09
N THR A 181 -2.63 -9.31 -14.13
CA THR A 181 -3.15 -8.46 -15.21
C THR A 181 -3.07 -6.99 -14.81
N GLN A 182 -2.52 -6.13 -15.68
CA GLN A 182 -2.57 -4.68 -15.46
C GLN A 182 -4.01 -4.19 -15.65
N VAL A 183 -4.69 -3.83 -14.56
CA VAL A 183 -6.09 -3.39 -14.55
C VAL A 183 -6.23 -1.88 -14.59
N TYR A 184 -5.15 -1.16 -14.31
CA TYR A 184 -5.09 0.29 -14.39
C TYR A 184 -3.68 0.77 -14.74
N SER A 185 -3.60 1.78 -15.60
CA SER A 185 -2.36 2.47 -15.93
C SER A 185 -2.68 3.89 -16.35
N VAL A 186 -2.03 4.84 -15.71
CA VAL A 186 -1.89 6.22 -16.19
C VAL A 186 -0.39 6.54 -16.18
N ASP A 187 0.09 7.19 -17.23
CA ASP A 187 1.49 7.59 -17.43
C ASP A 187 1.51 8.93 -18.14
N GLY A 188 2.61 9.69 -18.00
CA GLY A 188 2.74 11.01 -18.58
C GLY A 188 1.83 12.06 -17.93
N THR A 189 1.67 11.99 -16.61
CA THR A 189 0.82 12.89 -15.82
C THR A 189 1.52 13.33 -14.54
N ASP A 190 1.09 14.43 -13.93
CA ASP A 190 1.53 14.79 -12.58
C ASP A 190 0.95 13.83 -11.54
N ILE A 191 1.80 13.34 -10.64
CA ILE A 191 1.45 12.45 -9.51
C ILE A 191 2.32 12.81 -8.31
N GLY A 192 1.73 12.81 -7.12
CA GLY A 192 2.42 13.16 -5.90
C GLY A 192 2.40 14.66 -5.63
N PHE A 193 2.72 15.02 -4.40
CA PHE A 193 2.86 16.41 -3.97
C PHE A 193 3.83 16.46 -2.79
N GLY A 194 4.48 17.60 -2.59
CA GLY A 194 5.44 17.75 -1.50
C GLY A 194 6.48 18.81 -1.82
N THR A 195 7.62 18.71 -1.17
CA THR A 195 8.79 19.55 -1.50
C THR A 195 9.61 18.84 -2.56
N TRP A 196 9.76 19.45 -3.72
CA TRP A 196 10.48 18.87 -4.85
C TRP A 196 11.95 19.32 -4.92
N ASP A 197 12.84 18.41 -5.28
CA ASP A 197 14.21 18.70 -5.76
C ASP A 197 14.31 18.17 -7.19
N GLY A 198 14.31 19.07 -8.16
CA GLY A 198 14.04 18.71 -9.56
C GLY A 198 12.65 18.08 -9.70
N ASP A 199 12.59 16.83 -10.13
CA ASP A 199 11.34 16.07 -10.31
C ASP A 199 11.21 14.90 -9.32
N GLU A 200 11.90 14.98 -8.19
CA GLU A 200 11.81 14.02 -7.09
C GLU A 200 11.26 14.71 -5.83
N ILE A 201 10.56 13.97 -4.98
CA ILE A 201 10.13 14.46 -3.67
C ILE A 201 11.32 14.38 -2.71
N SER A 202 11.85 15.54 -2.32
CA SER A 202 13.06 15.67 -1.50
C SER A 202 12.92 15.09 -0.08
N SER A 203 11.73 15.15 0.51
CA SER A 203 11.42 14.49 1.80
C SER A 203 11.19 12.99 1.66
N GLY A 204 11.18 12.48 0.43
CA GLY A 204 10.69 11.17 0.07
C GLY A 204 9.19 10.98 0.34
N TRP A 205 8.71 9.76 0.10
CA TRP A 205 7.36 9.28 0.29
C TRP A 205 7.40 7.80 0.72
N TYR A 206 6.28 7.28 1.22
CA TYR A 206 6.24 5.93 1.80
C TYR A 206 4.90 5.23 1.56
N PHE A 207 4.85 3.93 1.81
CA PHE A 207 3.62 3.14 1.85
C PHE A 207 3.10 3.04 3.29
#